data_AF-A0A3B1A5L4-F1
#
_entry.id   AF-A0A3B1A5L4-F1
#
_cell.length_a   1.000
_cell.length_b   1.000
_cell.length_c   1.000
_cell.angle_alpha   90.00
_cell.angle_beta   90.00
_cell.angle_gamma   90.00
#
_symmetry.space_group_name_H-M   'P 1'
#
loop_
_entity.id
_entity.type
_entity.pdbx_description
1 polymer ?
#
loop_
_entity_poly.entity_id
_entity_poly.type
_entity_poly.pdbx_seq_one_letter_code
_entity_poly.pdbx_strand_id
1 'polypeptide(L)'
;MSDYDKTDAQKPPVSSEPNATNDVDVWTHGETVSDPMGATDKKDQKTSNPDWERETLNRLAFAAINEQRRARRWSIFFKSLFFVYLFAIILYIPTDWGESGITHDEHTALIDLEGVIAANTQASADNLVSGLRAAFKDKKTAAIIMRINSPGGSPVQAGYVYDE
;
A
#
# COMPACT_ATOMS: atom_id res chain seq x y z
N MET A 1 -34.89 62.67 -11.80
CA MET A 1 -33.44 62.73 -11.57
C MET A 1 -32.87 61.52 -12.29
N SER A 2 -32.52 61.69 -13.57
CA SER A 2 -32.32 60.59 -14.54
C SER A 2 -33.62 59.82 -14.88
N ASP A 3 -34.03 59.56 -16.13
CA ASP A 3 -33.42 59.71 -17.48
C ASP A 3 -32.23 58.75 -17.75
N TYR A 4 -32.02 58.09 -18.90
CA TYR A 4 -32.66 58.00 -20.24
C TYR A 4 -32.10 56.69 -20.92
N ASP A 5 -32.55 56.06 -22.01
CA ASP A 5 -33.61 56.32 -23.00
C ASP A 5 -34.00 55.02 -23.81
N LYS A 6 -34.91 55.17 -24.80
CA LYS A 6 -35.12 54.47 -26.11
C LYS A 6 -34.19 53.29 -26.52
N THR A 7 -34.67 52.11 -26.97
CA THR A 7 -35.49 51.68 -28.16
C THR A 7 -34.80 51.63 -29.54
N ASP A 8 -34.95 50.47 -30.20
CA ASP A 8 -35.12 50.19 -31.65
C ASP A 8 -34.20 50.79 -32.74
N ALA A 9 -33.68 49.91 -33.62
CA ALA A 9 -33.64 50.11 -35.09
C ALA A 9 -33.29 48.81 -35.87
N GLN A 10 -33.75 48.73 -37.13
CA GLN A 10 -33.61 47.57 -38.03
C GLN A 10 -32.50 47.78 -39.12
N LYS A 11 -31.95 46.68 -39.64
CA LYS A 11 -30.99 46.57 -40.76
C LYS A 11 -31.37 47.32 -42.07
N PRO A 12 -30.37 47.83 -42.82
CA PRO A 12 -30.38 47.85 -44.30
C PRO A 12 -29.18 47.11 -44.98
N PRO A 13 -29.30 46.65 -46.24
CA PRO A 13 -28.19 46.16 -47.09
C PRO A 13 -27.98 46.97 -48.41
N VAL A 14 -26.78 46.90 -49.03
CA VAL A 14 -26.39 47.27 -50.43
C VAL A 14 -24.84 47.10 -50.52
N SER A 15 -24.20 46.26 -51.35
CA SER A 15 -23.99 46.14 -52.83
C SER A 15 -22.75 46.88 -53.39
N SER A 16 -21.98 46.20 -54.28
CA SER A 16 -21.26 46.70 -55.49
C SER A 16 -20.33 47.95 -55.39
N GLU A 17 -19.07 48.01 -55.84
CA GLU A 17 -18.43 47.60 -57.11
C GLU A 17 -16.87 47.50 -57.00
N PRO A 18 -16.12 47.04 -58.04
CA PRO A 18 -14.65 46.88 -57.99
C PRO A 18 -13.86 48.11 -58.51
N ASN A 19 -12.55 48.17 -58.23
CA ASN A 19 -11.60 49.00 -58.98
C ASN A 19 -10.21 48.32 -59.04
N ALA A 20 -9.48 48.53 -60.14
CA ALA A 20 -8.17 47.95 -60.38
C ALA A 20 -7.28 48.86 -61.25
N THR A 21 -6.11 49.23 -60.73
CA THR A 21 -4.92 49.58 -61.50
C THR A 21 -3.69 49.17 -60.69
N ASN A 22 -2.80 48.39 -61.29
CA ASN A 22 -1.48 48.12 -60.73
C ASN A 22 -0.49 49.10 -61.35
N ASP A 23 0.45 49.62 -60.55
CA ASP A 23 1.74 50.07 -61.05
C ASP A 23 2.83 49.37 -60.23
N VAL A 24 3.82 48.81 -60.92
CA VAL A 24 4.88 47.98 -60.34
C VAL A 24 6.21 48.31 -61.02
N ASP A 25 7.11 48.96 -60.30
CA ASP A 25 8.44 49.33 -60.82
C ASP A 25 9.42 48.15 -60.84
N VAL A 26 10.18 48.04 -61.93
CA VAL A 26 10.78 46.78 -62.41
C VAL A 26 12.30 46.71 -62.16
N TRP A 27 12.86 47.55 -61.28
CA TRP A 27 14.28 47.96 -61.37
C TRP A 27 15.25 47.47 -60.27
N THR A 28 14.97 46.35 -59.59
CA THR A 28 15.98 45.65 -58.78
C THR A 28 15.97 44.12 -58.97
N HIS A 29 16.93 43.66 -59.78
CA HIS A 29 17.46 42.29 -59.93
C HIS A 29 16.64 41.20 -60.66
N GLY A 30 17.23 40.70 -61.76
CA GLY A 30 17.15 39.28 -62.14
C GLY A 30 16.40 38.98 -63.44
N GLU A 31 17.11 38.54 -64.48
CA GLU A 31 16.48 38.09 -65.73
C GLU A 31 15.81 36.71 -65.58
N THR A 32 14.61 36.63 -66.12
CA THR A 32 13.67 35.50 -66.08
C THR A 32 14.12 34.26 -66.84
N VAL A 33 13.78 33.06 -66.36
CA VAL A 33 13.57 31.88 -67.21
C VAL A 33 12.32 31.11 -66.77
N SER A 34 11.26 31.23 -67.59
CA SER A 34 10.05 30.38 -67.70
C SER A 34 9.24 29.97 -66.45
N ASP A 35 8.01 30.47 -66.40
CA ASP A 35 6.79 29.81 -65.85
C ASP A 35 6.64 28.37 -66.42
N PRO A 36 5.90 27.42 -65.80
CA PRO A 36 4.56 27.64 -65.23
C PRO A 36 4.34 27.19 -63.77
N MET A 37 3.12 27.48 -63.29
CA MET A 37 2.52 27.16 -61.98
C MET A 37 2.94 28.08 -60.82
N GLY A 38 2.04 29.02 -60.50
CA GLY A 38 2.19 29.92 -59.38
C GLY A 38 2.18 29.26 -58.00
N ALA A 39 3.15 29.67 -57.20
CA ALA A 39 3.09 29.69 -55.74
C ALA A 39 1.94 30.62 -55.28
N THR A 40 1.13 30.38 -54.25
CA THR A 40 1.08 29.34 -53.19
C THR A 40 2.40 29.05 -52.47
N ASP A 41 2.53 29.29 -51.16
CA ASP A 41 1.50 28.97 -50.17
C ASP A 41 1.34 30.00 -49.03
N LYS A 42 0.45 29.65 -48.10
CA LYS A 42 -0.07 30.45 -46.99
C LYS A 42 0.98 30.67 -45.90
N LYS A 43 0.66 31.63 -45.02
CA LYS A 43 1.21 31.74 -43.66
C LYS A 43 1.25 30.37 -42.99
N ASP A 44 2.33 30.08 -42.25
CA ASP A 44 2.47 28.92 -41.36
C ASP A 44 1.49 28.94 -40.17
N GLN A 45 0.20 28.81 -40.46
CA GLN A 45 -0.80 28.33 -39.51
C GLN A 45 -0.55 26.84 -39.29
N LYS A 46 0.48 26.55 -38.47
CA LYS A 46 0.87 25.21 -38.07
C LYS A 46 -0.27 24.58 -37.27
N THR A 47 -1.17 23.88 -37.96
CA THR A 47 -2.31 23.16 -37.40
C THR A 47 -1.80 21.97 -36.59
N SER A 48 -1.45 22.23 -35.32
CA SER A 48 -1.20 21.22 -34.30
C SER A 48 -2.47 20.39 -34.11
N ASN A 49 -2.56 19.29 -34.86
CA ASN A 49 -3.74 18.45 -34.93
C ASN A 49 -3.86 17.66 -33.60
N PRO A 50 -4.80 17.99 -32.70
CA PRO A 50 -4.77 17.51 -31.32
C PRO A 50 -5.16 16.02 -31.19
N ASP A 51 -5.70 15.43 -32.26
CA ASP A 51 -6.32 14.10 -32.18
C ASP A 51 -5.29 12.96 -32.14
N TRP A 52 -4.11 13.10 -32.75
CA TRP A 52 -3.05 12.08 -32.62
C TRP A 52 -2.42 12.07 -31.22
N GLU A 53 -2.31 13.24 -30.57
CA GLU A 53 -1.87 13.37 -29.17
C GLU A 53 -2.88 12.69 -28.24
N ARG A 54 -4.18 12.95 -28.44
CA ARG A 54 -5.27 12.32 -27.70
C ARG A 54 -5.33 10.80 -27.93
N GLU A 55 -5.13 10.33 -29.15
CA GLU A 55 -5.15 8.91 -29.47
C GLU A 55 -3.96 8.16 -28.85
N THR A 56 -2.75 8.73 -28.94
CA THR A 56 -1.55 8.14 -28.32
C THR A 56 -1.63 8.13 -26.80
N LEU A 57 -2.14 9.20 -26.17
CA LEU A 57 -2.41 9.25 -24.73
C LEU A 57 -3.46 8.20 -24.31
N ASN A 58 -4.56 8.05 -25.05
CA ASN A 58 -5.55 6.99 -24.80
C ASN A 58 -4.93 5.59 -24.91
N ARG A 59 -4.18 5.31 -25.99
CA ARG A 59 -3.50 4.02 -26.20
C ARG A 59 -2.54 3.72 -25.05
N LEU A 60 -1.79 4.71 -24.57
CA LEU A 60 -0.87 4.57 -23.43
C LEU A 60 -1.63 4.32 -22.10
N ALA A 61 -2.74 5.04 -21.86
CA ALA A 61 -3.57 4.86 -20.68
C ALA A 61 -4.20 3.45 -20.61
N PHE A 62 -4.76 2.95 -21.73
CA PHE A 62 -5.31 1.59 -21.80
C PHE A 62 -4.22 0.51 -21.71
N ALA A 63 -3.02 0.74 -22.25
CA ALA A 63 -1.88 -0.17 -22.07
C ALA A 63 -1.45 -0.25 -20.59
N ALA A 64 -1.33 0.90 -19.91
CA ALA A 64 -0.96 0.96 -18.49
C ALA A 64 -1.94 0.21 -17.58
N ILE A 65 -3.25 0.23 -17.89
CA ILE A 65 -4.28 -0.51 -17.15
C ILE A 65 -4.05 -2.03 -17.24
N ASN A 66 -3.59 -2.57 -18.37
CA ASN A 66 -3.28 -3.99 -18.51
C ASN A 66 -2.05 -4.39 -17.69
N GLU A 67 -0.99 -3.56 -17.68
CA GLU A 67 0.19 -3.85 -16.86
C GLU A 67 -0.13 -3.72 -15.37
N GLN A 68 -0.94 -2.73 -14.96
CA GLN A 68 -1.42 -2.61 -13.58
C GLN A 68 -2.26 -3.82 -13.13
N ARG A 69 -3.06 -4.42 -14.03
CA ARG A 69 -3.79 -5.68 -13.77
C ARG A 69 -2.84 -6.86 -13.59
N ARG A 70 -1.77 -6.94 -14.39
CA ARG A 70 -0.72 -7.97 -14.29
C ARG A 70 0.06 -7.84 -12.98
N ALA A 71 0.53 -6.63 -12.66
CA ALA A 71 1.19 -6.28 -11.41
C ALA A 71 0.32 -6.58 -10.17
N ARG A 72 -1.00 -6.32 -10.22
CA ARG A 72 -1.93 -6.67 -9.12
C ARG A 72 -1.98 -8.18 -8.87
N ARG A 73 -1.99 -9.01 -9.93
CA ARG A 73 -1.93 -10.49 -9.80
C ARG A 73 -0.56 -10.96 -9.29
N TRP A 74 0.53 -10.39 -9.80
CA TRP A 74 1.89 -10.68 -9.33
C TRP A 74 2.12 -10.30 -7.86
N SER A 75 1.53 -9.20 -7.40
CA SER A 75 1.55 -8.82 -5.97
C SER A 75 0.88 -9.88 -5.08
N ILE A 76 -0.20 -10.50 -5.55
CA ILE A 76 -0.87 -11.59 -4.81
C ILE A 76 0.03 -12.84 -4.76
N PHE A 77 0.64 -13.23 -5.88
CA PHE A 77 1.57 -14.38 -5.93
C PHE A 77 2.78 -14.20 -5.00
N PHE A 78 3.45 -13.05 -5.05
CA PHE A 78 4.56 -12.77 -4.13
C PHE A 78 4.12 -12.68 -2.66
N LYS A 79 2.92 -12.16 -2.37
CA LYS A 79 2.36 -12.17 -1.01
C LYS A 79 2.07 -13.60 -0.54
N SER A 80 1.48 -14.46 -1.36
CA SER A 80 1.27 -15.87 -0.99
C SER A 80 2.59 -16.60 -0.80
N LEU A 81 3.60 -16.33 -1.62
CA LEU A 81 4.93 -16.94 -1.46
C LEU A 81 5.62 -16.44 -0.18
N PHE A 82 5.49 -15.16 0.17
CA PHE A 82 5.94 -14.62 1.45
C PHE A 82 5.21 -15.25 2.64
N PHE A 83 3.88 -15.42 2.59
CA PHE A 83 3.14 -16.11 3.65
C PHE A 83 3.55 -17.58 3.78
N VAL A 84 3.71 -18.31 2.67
CA VAL A 84 4.21 -19.71 2.68
C VAL A 84 5.61 -19.79 3.26
N TYR A 85 6.50 -18.86 2.91
CA TYR A 85 7.86 -18.76 3.48
C TYR A 85 7.84 -18.43 4.97
N LEU A 86 6.98 -17.49 5.40
CA LEU A 86 6.78 -17.14 6.80
C LEU A 86 6.24 -18.33 7.62
N PHE A 87 5.23 -19.04 7.11
CA PHE A 87 4.74 -20.26 7.75
C PHE A 87 5.79 -21.38 7.75
N ALA A 88 6.58 -21.53 6.69
CA ALA A 88 7.68 -22.49 6.65
C ALA A 88 8.74 -22.18 7.72
N ILE A 89 9.09 -20.91 7.96
CA ILE A 89 9.95 -20.51 9.08
C ILE A 89 9.29 -20.83 10.42
N ILE A 90 8.03 -20.42 10.63
CA ILE A 90 7.32 -20.63 11.90
C ILE A 90 7.20 -22.13 12.25
N LEU A 91 7.01 -22.99 11.25
CA LEU A 91 6.94 -24.46 11.43
C LEU A 91 8.32 -25.13 11.58
N TYR A 92 9.42 -24.42 11.32
CA TYR A 92 10.80 -24.93 11.44
C TYR A 92 11.57 -24.33 12.62
N ILE A 93 11.02 -23.31 13.29
CA ILE A 93 11.46 -22.87 14.61
C ILE A 93 11.07 -23.97 15.62
N PRO A 94 12.00 -24.50 16.44
CA PRO A 94 11.65 -25.48 17.45
C PRO A 94 10.67 -24.88 18.47
N THR A 95 9.66 -25.64 18.87
CA THR A 95 8.55 -25.19 19.72
C THR A 95 8.92 -24.92 21.17
N ASP A 96 10.20 -25.03 21.53
CA ASP A 96 10.76 -24.90 22.88
C ASP A 96 10.64 -23.47 23.48
N TRP A 97 10.00 -22.54 22.75
CA TRP A 97 9.71 -21.17 23.18
C TRP A 97 8.23 -20.95 23.58
N GLY A 98 7.41 -22.01 23.62
CA GLY A 98 6.03 -21.93 24.11
C GLY A 98 5.51 -23.29 24.56
N GLU A 99 5.16 -23.40 25.84
CA GLU A 99 4.59 -24.61 26.44
C GLU A 99 3.29 -25.05 25.75
N SER A 100 2.90 -26.31 25.96
CA SER A 100 1.66 -26.92 25.42
C SER A 100 1.66 -27.23 23.92
N GLY A 101 2.78 -27.74 23.39
CA GLY A 101 2.71 -28.68 22.26
C GLY A 101 1.84 -29.88 22.68
N ILE A 102 0.83 -30.24 21.87
CA ILE A 102 -0.24 -31.17 22.27
C ILE A 102 0.27 -32.63 22.27
N THR A 103 1.03 -33.00 23.30
CA THR A 103 1.30 -34.40 23.63
C THR A 103 -0.02 -35.04 24.09
N HIS A 104 -0.47 -36.04 23.34
CA HIS A 104 -1.70 -36.75 23.72
C HIS A 104 -1.49 -37.76 24.86
N ASP A 105 -0.23 -38.03 25.18
CA ASP A 105 0.30 -39.01 26.13
C ASP A 105 0.35 -38.50 27.59
N GLU A 106 0.71 -39.40 28.51
CA GLU A 106 1.05 -39.05 29.90
C GLU A 106 2.34 -38.20 29.96
N HIS A 107 2.41 -37.26 30.89
CA HIS A 107 3.56 -36.38 31.06
C HIS A 107 3.91 -36.15 32.54
N THR A 108 5.13 -35.70 32.80
CA THR A 108 5.56 -35.22 34.12
C THR A 108 5.49 -33.69 34.15
N ALA A 109 4.79 -33.12 35.12
CA ALA A 109 4.78 -31.67 35.31
C ALA A 109 6.08 -31.25 36.02
N LEU A 110 6.78 -30.26 35.46
CA LEU A 110 7.97 -29.66 36.04
C LEU A 110 7.60 -28.28 36.59
N ILE A 111 7.91 -28.02 37.87
CA ILE A 111 7.62 -26.76 38.55
C ILE A 111 8.93 -26.17 39.04
N ASP A 112 9.33 -25.06 38.43
CA ASP A 112 10.62 -24.41 38.69
C ASP A 112 10.45 -23.22 39.63
N LEU A 113 11.03 -23.32 40.83
CA LEU A 113 10.99 -22.31 41.88
C LEU A 113 12.37 -21.64 41.98
N GLU A 114 12.54 -20.49 41.34
CA GLU A 114 13.80 -19.75 41.33
C GLU A 114 13.67 -18.37 42.00
N GLY A 115 14.55 -18.07 42.97
CA GLY A 115 14.58 -16.79 43.68
C GLY A 115 13.84 -16.76 45.03
N VAL A 116 13.63 -15.55 45.57
CA VAL A 116 13.14 -15.33 46.94
C VAL A 116 11.63 -15.53 47.03
N ILE A 117 11.17 -16.37 47.97
CA ILE A 117 9.73 -16.65 48.17
C ILE A 117 9.04 -15.45 48.82
N ALA A 118 8.45 -14.56 48.01
CA ALA A 118 7.78 -13.36 48.49
C ALA A 118 6.63 -12.89 47.60
N ALA A 119 5.69 -12.16 48.19
CA ALA A 119 4.59 -11.54 47.45
C ALA A 119 5.11 -10.60 46.36
N ASN A 120 4.44 -10.58 45.20
CA ASN A 120 4.85 -9.83 43.99
C ASN A 120 6.22 -10.23 43.41
N THR A 121 6.72 -11.43 43.67
CA THR A 121 7.88 -12.02 42.97
C THR A 121 7.43 -13.14 42.01
N GLN A 122 8.32 -13.60 41.13
CA GLN A 122 8.08 -14.79 40.31
C GLN A 122 7.84 -16.03 41.19
N ALA A 123 8.60 -16.13 42.29
CA ALA A 123 8.52 -17.15 43.33
C ALA A 123 7.44 -16.86 44.41
N SER A 124 6.36 -16.16 44.07
CA SER A 124 5.25 -15.91 44.99
C SER A 124 4.53 -17.22 45.36
N ALA A 125 3.92 -17.24 46.55
CA ALA A 125 3.14 -18.39 46.97
C ALA A 125 1.93 -18.63 46.03
N ASP A 126 1.30 -17.56 45.54
CA ASP A 126 0.16 -17.63 44.61
C ASP A 126 0.53 -18.30 43.28
N ASN A 127 1.72 -18.00 42.74
CA ASN A 127 2.22 -18.60 41.50
C ASN A 127 2.52 -20.10 41.69
N LEU A 128 3.13 -20.46 42.82
CA LEU A 128 3.48 -21.85 43.13
C LEU A 128 2.23 -22.71 43.38
N VAL A 129 1.30 -22.22 44.21
CA VAL A 129 0.02 -22.88 44.50
C VAL A 129 -0.82 -23.03 43.23
N SER A 130 -0.89 -22.01 42.37
CA SER A 130 -1.64 -22.12 41.12
C SER A 130 -0.99 -23.08 40.11
N GLY A 131 0.35 -23.12 40.02
CA GLY A 131 1.08 -24.11 39.23
C GLY A 131 0.89 -25.55 39.71
N LEU A 132 1.04 -25.79 41.02
CA LEU A 132 0.77 -27.08 41.66
C LEU A 132 -0.66 -27.55 41.41
N ARG A 133 -1.65 -26.68 41.68
CA ARG A 133 -3.07 -26.99 41.50
C ARG A 133 -3.46 -27.16 40.03
N ALA A 134 -2.74 -26.57 39.08
CA ALA A 134 -2.90 -26.86 37.66
C ALA A 134 -2.37 -28.26 37.32
N ALA A 135 -1.15 -28.60 37.75
CA ALA A 135 -0.54 -29.91 37.53
C ALA A 135 -1.36 -31.05 38.15
N PHE A 136 -1.82 -30.91 39.41
CA PHE A 136 -2.69 -31.89 40.06
C PHE A 136 -4.08 -32.06 39.41
N LYS A 137 -4.51 -31.11 38.56
CA LYS A 137 -5.82 -31.10 37.92
C LYS A 137 -5.81 -31.69 36.50
N ASP A 138 -4.67 -31.76 35.83
CA ASP A 138 -4.57 -32.48 34.57
C ASP A 138 -4.55 -33.99 34.83
N LYS A 139 -5.42 -34.71 34.12
CA LYS A 139 -5.55 -36.17 34.20
C LYS A 139 -4.39 -36.92 33.54
N LYS A 140 -3.50 -36.21 32.84
CA LYS A 140 -2.30 -36.77 32.18
C LYS A 140 -1.01 -36.56 32.95
N THR A 141 -1.03 -35.81 34.06
CA THR A 141 0.15 -35.60 34.90
C THR A 141 0.41 -36.87 35.72
N ALA A 142 1.30 -37.73 35.23
CA ALA A 142 1.68 -38.98 35.88
C ALA A 142 2.62 -38.78 37.08
N ALA A 143 3.35 -37.66 37.10
CA ALA A 143 4.23 -37.25 38.19
C ALA A 143 4.39 -35.72 38.22
N ILE A 144 4.77 -35.17 39.38
CA ILE A 144 5.15 -33.77 39.55
C ILE A 144 6.58 -33.73 40.10
N ILE A 145 7.45 -32.94 39.47
CA ILE A 145 8.83 -32.67 39.92
C ILE A 145 8.94 -31.19 40.21
N MET A 146 9.33 -30.82 41.43
CA MET A 146 9.62 -29.43 41.80
C MET A 146 11.13 -29.21 41.87
N ARG A 147 11.67 -28.27 41.08
CA ARG A 147 13.08 -27.86 41.14
C ARG A 147 13.20 -26.56 41.93
N ILE A 148 13.72 -26.63 43.15
CA ILE A 148 13.84 -25.47 44.05
C ILE A 148 15.26 -24.92 44.01
N ASN A 149 15.40 -23.68 43.55
CA ASN A 149 16.59 -22.84 43.59
C ASN A 149 16.27 -21.52 44.30
N SER A 150 15.97 -21.61 45.60
CA SER A 150 15.54 -20.49 46.43
C SER A 150 16.44 -20.30 47.65
N PRO A 151 16.84 -19.06 48.00
CA PRO A 151 17.50 -18.75 49.27
C PRO A 151 16.50 -18.67 50.46
N GLY A 152 15.23 -19.04 50.26
CA GLY A 152 14.14 -18.84 51.21
C GLY A 152 13.35 -17.56 50.94
N GLY A 153 12.66 -17.03 51.94
CA GLY A 153 11.82 -15.84 51.79
C GLY A 153 10.95 -15.54 53.01
N SER A 154 9.76 -14.98 52.78
CA SER A 154 8.79 -14.65 53.83
C SER A 154 8.22 -15.94 54.45
N PRO A 155 8.30 -16.12 55.78
CA PRO A 155 7.73 -17.29 56.45
C PRO A 155 6.22 -17.47 56.20
N VAL A 156 5.48 -16.37 56.02
CA VAL A 156 4.04 -16.39 55.73
C VAL A 156 3.76 -16.93 54.31
N GLN A 157 4.61 -16.59 53.34
CA GLN A 157 4.49 -17.09 51.97
C GLN A 157 4.95 -18.55 51.88
N ALA A 158 6.04 -18.90 52.57
CA ALA A 158 6.50 -20.29 52.64
C ALA A 158 5.49 -21.22 53.33
N GLY A 159 4.84 -20.76 54.40
CA GLY A 159 3.73 -21.50 55.04
C GLY A 159 2.55 -21.72 54.09
N TYR A 160 2.14 -20.69 53.34
CA TYR A 160 1.05 -20.81 52.36
C TYR A 160 1.35 -21.79 51.20
N VAL A 161 2.62 -22.11 50.92
CA VAL A 161 3.02 -23.16 49.96
C VAL A 161 3.12 -24.54 50.62
N TYR A 162 3.25 -24.62 51.95
CA TYR A 162 3.31 -25.87 52.70
C TYR A 162 1.91 -26.40 53.11
N ASP A 163 0.93 -25.51 53.27
CA ASP A 163 -0.44 -25.83 53.71
C ASP A 163 -1.40 -26.25 52.56
N GLU A 164 -0.92 -26.38 51.31
CA GLU A 164 -1.68 -26.75 50.08
C GLU A 164 -1.26 -28.12 49.51
#